data_AF-A0A7W0VAE9-F1
#
_entry.id   AF-A0A7W0VAE9-F1
#
_cell.length_a   1.000
_cell.length_b   1.000
_cell.length_c   1.000
_cell.angle_alpha   90.00
_cell.angle_beta   90.00
_cell.angle_gamma   90.00
#
_symmetry.space_group_name_H-M   'P 1'
#
loop_
_entity.id
_entity.type
_entity.pdbx_description
1 polymer ?
#
loop_
_entity_poly.entity_id
_entity_poly.type
_entity_poly.pdbx_seq_one_letter_code
_entity_poly.pdbx_strand_id
1 'polypeptide(L)'
;MTRLEELFAPRIAVIVPDAIGSALAADLRARFERTGYTRYTLLDRGSYDELRDPGELEPMAALIAVTTEITERSLVLAEARVLQLVPGDYLLAHHDRVHDEHHIELILDLSPALVPNAAVHYRRDGDVYFEVPSRPCALSIVAREPSVTCNHVYVSKLHLDARVVRLVLLLRDA
;
A
#
# COMPACT_ATOMS: atom_id res chain seq x y z
N MET A 1 -22.44 -5.55 -21.27
CA MET A 1 -22.80 -4.13 -21.39
C MET A 1 -22.49 -3.47 -20.06
N THR A 2 -21.32 -2.84 -19.95
CA THR A 2 -20.93 -2.04 -18.78
C THR A 2 -21.83 -0.81 -18.74
N ARG A 3 -22.55 -0.59 -17.64
CA ARG A 3 -23.48 0.56 -17.55
C ARG A 3 -22.67 1.83 -17.38
N LEU A 4 -23.12 2.93 -17.97
CA LEU A 4 -22.46 4.24 -17.87
C LEU A 4 -22.24 4.67 -16.40
N GLU A 5 -23.12 4.22 -15.51
CA GLU A 5 -23.04 4.40 -14.05
C GLU A 5 -21.82 3.71 -13.43
N GLU A 6 -21.35 2.57 -13.96
CA GLU A 6 -20.12 1.90 -13.51
C GLU A 6 -18.85 2.64 -13.95
N LEU A 7 -18.94 3.47 -14.99
CA LEU A 7 -17.85 4.36 -15.43
C LEU A 7 -17.75 5.62 -14.54
N PHE A 8 -18.84 6.02 -13.90
CA PHE A 8 -18.94 7.24 -13.09
C PHE A 8 -19.20 7.00 -11.60
N ALA A 9 -19.31 5.73 -11.16
CA ALA A 9 -19.32 5.40 -9.75
C ALA A 9 -18.08 6.01 -9.10
N PRO A 10 -18.21 6.75 -7.99
CA PRO A 10 -17.08 7.39 -7.34
C PRO A 10 -16.06 6.31 -6.97
N ARG A 11 -14.96 6.26 -7.72
CA ARG A 11 -13.86 5.34 -7.45
C ARG A 11 -13.11 5.89 -6.26
N ILE A 12 -13.17 5.17 -5.15
CA ILE A 12 -12.47 5.55 -3.93
C ILE A 12 -10.98 5.32 -4.20
N ALA A 13 -10.28 6.41 -4.48
CA ALA A 13 -8.84 6.48 -4.64
C ALA A 13 -8.40 7.82 -4.03
N VAL A 14 -8.07 7.80 -2.74
CA VAL A 14 -7.86 9.00 -1.93
C VAL A 14 -6.52 8.90 -1.21
N ILE A 15 -5.84 10.04 -1.06
CA ILE A 15 -4.66 10.18 -0.22
C ILE A 15 -4.99 11.15 0.91
N VAL A 16 -4.88 10.67 2.13
CA VAL A 16 -4.99 11.48 3.35
C VAL A 16 -3.56 11.83 3.78
N PRO A 17 -3.11 13.07 3.59
CA PRO A 17 -1.80 13.50 4.06
C PRO A 17 -1.76 13.54 5.59
N ASP A 18 -0.57 13.32 6.17
CA ASP A 18 -0.34 13.47 7.61
C ASP A 18 -1.34 12.67 8.47
N ALA A 19 -1.72 11.48 7.98
CA ALA A 19 -2.69 10.59 8.61
C ALA A 19 -2.22 10.06 9.97
N ILE A 20 -0.90 10.03 10.21
CA ILE A 20 -0.30 9.76 11.50
C ILE A 20 0.80 10.77 11.84
N GLY A 21 1.15 10.87 13.13
CA GLY A 21 2.31 11.66 13.55
C GLY A 21 3.65 10.98 13.23
N SER A 22 4.70 11.76 13.02
CA SER A 22 6.05 11.26 12.71
C SER A 22 6.66 10.42 13.83
N ALA A 23 6.32 10.69 15.09
CA ALA A 23 6.74 9.90 16.24
C ALA A 23 6.16 8.47 16.19
N LEU A 24 4.84 8.35 15.98
CA LEU A 24 4.19 7.05 15.81
C LEU A 24 4.77 6.30 14.60
N ALA A 25 4.99 6.99 13.48
CA ALA A 25 5.63 6.38 12.31
C ALA A 25 7.02 5.82 12.63
N ALA A 26 7.82 6.54 13.42
CA ALA A 26 9.14 6.09 13.86
C ALA A 26 9.06 4.88 14.80
N ASP A 27 8.13 4.88 15.74
CA ASP A 27 7.94 3.79 16.68
C ASP A 27 7.51 2.49 15.97
N LEU A 28 6.58 2.60 15.01
CA LEU A 28 6.17 1.47 14.17
C LEU A 28 7.33 0.92 13.36
N ARG A 29 8.11 1.78 12.68
CA ARG A 29 9.33 1.37 11.96
C ARG A 29 10.28 0.60 12.88
N ALA A 30 10.57 1.14 14.07
CA ALA A 30 11.46 0.52 15.04
C ALA A 30 10.92 -0.82 15.57
N ARG A 31 9.60 -0.97 15.69
CA ARG A 31 8.97 -2.26 16.02
C ARG A 31 9.19 -3.27 14.90
N PHE A 32 8.93 -2.91 13.65
CA PHE A 32 9.09 -3.84 12.52
C PHE A 32 10.55 -4.26 12.30
N GLU A 33 11.49 -3.34 12.49
CA GLU A 33 12.92 -3.65 12.46
C GLU A 33 13.33 -4.69 13.51
N ARG A 34 12.78 -4.59 14.72
CA ARG A 34 13.03 -5.58 15.79
C ARG A 34 12.41 -6.93 15.48
N THR A 35 11.23 -6.97 14.86
CA THR A 35 10.60 -8.21 14.41
C THR A 35 11.40 -8.85 13.28
N GLY A 36 12.00 -8.03 12.43
CA GLY A 36 12.79 -8.46 11.28
C GLY A 36 11.94 -8.65 10.03
N TYR A 37 12.60 -8.58 8.88
CA TYR A 37 12.00 -8.80 7.58
C TYR A 37 12.54 -10.07 6.94
N THR A 38 11.74 -10.67 6.07
CA THR A 38 12.16 -11.74 5.16
C THR A 38 12.36 -11.17 3.78
N ARG A 39 13.49 -11.51 3.14
CA ARG A 39 13.76 -11.09 1.78
C ARG A 39 12.87 -11.83 0.79
N TYR A 40 12.15 -11.10 -0.06
CA TYR A 40 11.54 -11.62 -1.27
C TYR A 40 12.40 -11.24 -2.48
N THR A 41 12.77 -12.21 -3.31
CA THR A 41 13.51 -11.93 -4.55
C THR A 41 13.17 -12.97 -5.61
N LEU A 42 12.41 -12.54 -6.59
CA LEU A 42 12.19 -13.23 -7.86
C LEU A 42 12.28 -12.17 -8.97
N LEU A 43 13.25 -12.31 -9.87
CA LEU A 43 13.60 -11.27 -10.85
C LEU A 43 12.43 -10.91 -11.78
N ASP A 44 11.57 -11.87 -12.05
CA ASP A 44 10.36 -11.70 -12.81
C ASP A 44 9.17 -11.33 -11.93
N ARG A 45 9.32 -10.82 -10.70
CA ARG A 45 8.17 -10.46 -9.84
C ARG A 45 8.46 -9.26 -8.95
N GLY A 46 9.56 -9.30 -8.22
CA GLY A 46 9.87 -8.29 -7.21
C GLY A 46 11.13 -8.61 -6.43
N SER A 47 11.66 -7.56 -5.83
CA SER A 47 12.87 -7.55 -5.02
C SER A 47 12.59 -6.57 -3.89
N TYR A 48 12.31 -7.06 -2.68
CA TYR A 48 11.94 -6.23 -1.52
C TYR A 48 12.00 -7.06 -0.23
N ASP A 49 11.98 -6.39 0.91
CA ASP A 49 11.89 -7.02 2.22
C ASP A 49 10.44 -6.97 2.72
N GLU A 50 9.95 -8.05 3.32
CA GLU A 50 8.58 -8.11 3.85
C GLU A 50 8.48 -8.67 5.26
N LEU A 51 7.54 -8.12 6.02
CA LEU A 51 7.04 -8.69 7.26
C LEU A 51 5.57 -9.02 7.05
N ARG A 52 5.24 -10.31 6.94
CA ARG A 52 3.86 -10.79 6.87
C ARG A 52 3.28 -10.85 8.27
N ASP A 53 2.02 -10.44 8.41
CA ASP A 53 1.32 -10.42 9.69
C ASP A 53 2.12 -9.72 10.81
N PRO A 54 2.22 -8.36 10.77
CA PRO A 54 2.92 -7.61 11.80
C PRO A 54 2.24 -7.66 13.19
N GLY A 55 1.19 -8.47 13.33
CA GLY A 55 0.32 -8.54 14.50
C GLY A 55 -0.59 -7.32 14.62
N GLU A 56 -1.37 -7.28 15.70
CA GLU A 56 -2.24 -6.16 15.99
C GLU A 56 -1.41 -4.90 16.34
N LEU A 57 -1.72 -3.81 15.66
CA LEU A 57 -1.14 -2.49 15.86
C LEU A 57 -2.26 -1.53 16.21
N GLU A 58 -2.04 -0.70 17.23
CA GLU A 58 -2.99 0.35 17.65
C GLU A 58 -3.60 1.16 16.47
N PRO A 59 -2.83 1.65 15.48
CA PRO A 59 -3.42 2.41 14.38
C PRO A 59 -4.33 1.59 13.45
N MET A 60 -4.20 0.25 13.38
CA MET A 60 -4.96 -0.55 12.41
C MET A 60 -6.47 -0.42 12.61
N ALA A 61 -6.94 -0.51 13.85
CA ALA A 61 -8.36 -0.38 14.15
C ALA A 61 -8.91 1.01 13.75
N ALA A 62 -8.14 2.08 14.02
CA ALA A 62 -8.50 3.43 13.63
C ALA A 62 -8.52 3.60 12.10
N LEU A 63 -7.53 3.05 11.39
CA LEU A 63 -7.47 3.09 9.92
C LEU A 63 -8.65 2.36 9.28
N ILE A 64 -9.04 1.20 9.82
CA ILE A 64 -10.21 0.44 9.35
C ILE A 64 -11.50 1.23 9.62
N ALA A 65 -11.64 1.84 10.80
CA ALA A 65 -12.81 2.66 11.14
C ALA A 65 -12.96 3.88 10.22
N VAL A 66 -11.89 4.65 10.00
CA VAL A 66 -11.89 5.79 9.05
C VAL A 66 -12.22 5.33 7.63
N THR A 67 -11.69 4.19 7.22
CA THR A 67 -11.98 3.64 5.88
C THR A 67 -13.44 3.21 5.75
N THR A 68 -14.00 2.59 6.80
CA THR A 68 -15.41 2.19 6.88
C THR A 68 -16.31 3.42 6.73
N GLU A 69 -15.97 4.52 7.40
CA GLU A 69 -16.70 5.80 7.30
C GLU A 69 -16.60 6.40 5.88
N ILE A 70 -15.40 6.49 5.30
CA ILE A 70 -15.18 7.06 3.97
C ILE A 70 -15.87 6.26 2.87
N THR A 71 -15.93 4.94 3.04
CA THR A 71 -16.41 4.03 2.00
C THR A 71 -17.87 3.63 2.19
N GLU A 72 -18.46 3.96 3.34
CA GLU A 72 -19.81 3.54 3.75
C GLU A 72 -20.01 2.01 3.69
N ARG A 73 -18.93 1.23 3.90
CA ARG A 73 -18.93 -0.23 3.83
C ARG A 73 -18.57 -0.87 5.17
N SER A 74 -19.15 -2.02 5.46
CA SER A 74 -18.71 -2.84 6.60
C SER A 74 -17.48 -3.63 6.20
N LEU A 75 -16.34 -3.32 6.81
CA LEU A 75 -15.03 -3.85 6.40
C LEU A 75 -14.38 -4.68 7.51
N VAL A 76 -13.74 -5.78 7.10
CA VAL A 76 -12.86 -6.60 7.94
C VAL A 76 -11.47 -6.71 7.33
N LEU A 77 -10.47 -6.87 8.19
CA LEU A 77 -9.08 -7.09 7.78
C LEU A 77 -8.94 -8.50 7.17
N ALA A 78 -8.51 -8.58 5.93
CA ALA A 78 -8.19 -9.83 5.25
C ALA A 78 -6.69 -10.14 5.32
N GLU A 79 -5.84 -9.13 5.14
CA GLU A 79 -4.39 -9.29 5.16
C GLU A 79 -3.71 -8.02 5.70
N ALA A 80 -2.60 -8.19 6.41
CA ALA A 80 -1.69 -7.12 6.78
C ALA A 80 -0.25 -7.54 6.50
N ARG A 81 0.51 -6.64 5.88
CA ARG A 81 1.95 -6.82 5.65
C ARG A 81 2.69 -5.49 5.70
N VAL A 82 3.97 -5.53 6.03
CA VAL A 82 4.87 -4.39 5.91
C VAL A 82 5.86 -4.69 4.79
N LEU A 83 6.01 -3.73 3.88
CA LEU A 83 7.00 -3.78 2.81
C LEU A 83 8.11 -2.77 3.11
N GLN A 84 9.35 -3.21 2.90
CA GLN A 84 10.52 -2.35 2.89
C GLN A 84 11.22 -2.46 1.54
N LEU A 85 11.49 -1.31 0.91
CA LEU A 85 12.24 -1.21 -0.33
C LEU A 85 13.44 -0.30 -0.12
N VAL A 86 14.61 -0.77 -0.53
CA VAL A 86 15.89 -0.05 -0.52
C VAL A 86 16.37 0.18 -1.96
N PRO A 87 17.48 0.89 -2.23
CA PRO A 87 17.86 1.19 -3.60
C PRO A 87 18.16 -0.07 -4.41
N GLY A 88 17.49 -0.22 -5.55
CA GLY A 88 17.48 -1.43 -6.36
C GLY A 88 16.21 -2.26 -6.26
N ASP A 89 15.36 -2.01 -5.26
CA ASP A 89 14.13 -2.77 -5.02
C ASP A 89 12.94 -2.27 -5.83
N TYR A 90 12.00 -3.19 -6.06
CA TYR A 90 10.80 -2.98 -6.86
C TYR A 90 9.76 -4.08 -6.59
N LEU A 91 8.51 -3.80 -6.96
CA LEU A 91 7.42 -4.79 -7.06
C LEU A 91 6.74 -4.61 -8.40
N LEU A 92 6.70 -5.63 -9.25
CA LEU A 92 6.09 -5.56 -10.59
C LEU A 92 4.59 -5.86 -10.53
N ALA A 93 3.83 -5.32 -11.47
CA ALA A 93 2.37 -5.43 -11.48
C ALA A 93 1.87 -6.89 -11.55
N HIS A 94 2.58 -7.78 -12.22
CA HIS A 94 2.22 -9.20 -12.30
C HIS A 94 2.66 -10.03 -11.09
N HIS A 95 3.38 -9.45 -10.13
CA HIS A 95 3.53 -10.08 -8.81
C HIS A 95 2.24 -9.96 -7.99
N ASP A 96 1.51 -8.88 -8.20
CA ASP A 96 0.24 -8.64 -7.54
C ASP A 96 -0.76 -9.75 -7.88
N ARG A 97 -1.47 -10.20 -6.85
CA ARG A 97 -2.41 -11.30 -7.02
C ARG A 97 -3.68 -10.75 -7.65
N VAL A 98 -4.25 -11.52 -8.56
CA VAL A 98 -5.62 -11.26 -9.00
C VAL A 98 -6.53 -11.62 -7.82
N HIS A 99 -7.32 -10.65 -7.38
CA HIS A 99 -8.32 -10.86 -6.34
C HIS A 99 -9.67 -11.05 -7.01
N ASP A 100 -10.36 -12.15 -6.72
CA ASP A 100 -11.68 -12.44 -7.31
C ASP A 100 -12.78 -11.55 -6.74
N GLU A 101 -12.54 -10.93 -5.59
CA GLU A 101 -13.46 -10.09 -4.83
C GLU A 101 -13.04 -8.61 -4.85
N HIS A 102 -14.00 -7.71 -4.59
CA HIS A 102 -13.69 -6.30 -4.40
C HIS A 102 -13.06 -6.07 -3.03
N HIS A 103 -11.86 -5.52 -3.00
CA HIS A 103 -11.17 -5.17 -1.76
C HIS A 103 -10.83 -3.69 -1.69
N ILE A 104 -10.50 -3.23 -0.50
CA ILE A 104 -9.95 -1.90 -0.25
C ILE A 104 -8.53 -2.07 0.24
N GLU A 105 -7.58 -1.53 -0.51
CA GLU A 105 -6.17 -1.49 -0.14
C GLU A 105 -5.86 -0.18 0.58
N LEU A 106 -5.31 -0.32 1.78
CA LEU A 106 -4.76 0.79 2.55
C LEU A 106 -3.25 0.72 2.49
N ILE A 107 -2.60 1.84 2.17
CA ILE A 107 -1.14 1.96 2.26
C ILE A 107 -0.80 3.14 3.14
N LEU A 108 -0.26 2.86 4.31
CA LEU A 108 0.32 3.87 5.18
C LEU A 108 1.81 3.95 4.92
N ASP A 109 2.26 5.10 4.40
CA ASP A 109 3.67 5.35 4.13
C ASP A 109 4.38 5.71 5.45
N LEU A 110 5.21 4.80 5.91
CA LEU A 110 6.01 4.90 7.11
C LEU A 110 7.45 5.25 6.78
N SER A 111 7.79 5.71 5.58
CA SER A 111 9.15 6.05 5.19
C SER A 111 9.72 7.16 6.09
N PRO A 112 11.02 7.10 6.47
CA PRO A 112 11.62 8.12 7.33
C PRO A 112 11.75 9.49 6.63
N ALA A 113 11.76 9.51 5.31
CA ALA A 113 11.84 10.70 4.48
C ALA A 113 11.13 10.45 3.15
N LEU A 114 10.83 11.53 2.41
CA LEU A 114 10.33 11.43 1.05
C LEU A 114 11.39 10.78 0.16
N VAL A 115 10.99 9.77 -0.61
CA VAL A 115 11.85 9.12 -1.60
C VAL A 115 11.41 9.52 -3.01
N PRO A 116 12.27 10.22 -3.80
CA PRO A 116 11.91 10.66 -5.15
C PRO A 116 11.49 9.49 -6.05
N ASN A 117 10.38 9.68 -6.78
CA ASN A 117 9.81 8.73 -7.74
C ASN A 117 9.40 7.36 -7.16
N ALA A 118 9.51 7.15 -5.84
CA ALA A 118 9.02 5.93 -5.22
C ALA A 118 7.50 6.01 -5.09
N ALA A 119 6.76 5.52 -6.06
CA ALA A 119 5.29 5.50 -6.04
C ALA A 119 4.73 4.08 -5.92
N VAL A 120 3.42 3.99 -5.65
CA VAL A 120 2.60 2.83 -6.01
C VAL A 120 1.74 3.22 -7.19
N HIS A 121 1.80 2.43 -8.25
CA HIS A 121 0.95 2.62 -9.42
C HIS A 121 -0.17 1.60 -9.38
N TYR A 122 -1.41 2.08 -9.43
CA TYR A 122 -2.58 1.24 -9.65
C TYR A 122 -2.93 1.26 -11.13
N ARG A 123 -3.09 0.07 -11.70
CA ARG A 123 -3.23 -0.16 -13.12
C ARG A 123 -4.54 -0.84 -13.43
N ARG A 124 -5.11 -0.46 -14.57
CA ARG A 124 -6.28 -1.10 -15.17
C ARG A 124 -6.00 -1.25 -16.65
N ASP A 125 -6.18 -2.46 -17.18
CA ASP A 125 -5.91 -2.78 -18.58
C ASP A 125 -4.48 -2.41 -19.04
N GLY A 126 -3.51 -2.43 -18.10
CA GLY A 126 -2.10 -2.09 -18.32
C GLY A 126 -1.74 -0.63 -18.04
N ASP A 127 -2.70 0.28 -18.09
CA ASP A 127 -2.49 1.72 -17.90
C ASP A 127 -2.54 2.13 -16.43
N VAL A 128 -1.66 3.05 -16.03
CA VAL A 128 -1.70 3.65 -14.69
C VAL A 128 -2.86 4.63 -14.63
N TYR A 129 -3.86 4.36 -13.78
CA TYR A 129 -5.00 5.27 -13.60
C TYR A 129 -4.94 6.03 -12.27
N PHE A 130 -4.14 5.56 -11.32
CA PHE A 130 -3.93 6.22 -10.04
C PHE A 130 -2.51 5.99 -9.52
N GLU A 131 -1.90 7.05 -9.02
CA GLU A 131 -0.53 7.05 -8.48
C GLU A 131 -0.55 7.50 -7.03
N VAL A 132 0.10 6.73 -6.16
CA VAL A 132 0.36 7.10 -4.76
C VAL A 132 1.85 7.38 -4.62
N PRO A 133 2.29 8.66 -4.65
CA PRO A 133 3.68 9.01 -4.46
C PRO A 133 4.13 8.71 -3.02
N SER A 134 5.42 8.44 -2.82
CA SER A 134 5.96 8.35 -1.46
C SER A 134 5.80 9.69 -0.76
N ARG A 135 5.15 9.63 0.39
CA ARG A 135 4.88 10.77 1.26
C ARG A 135 4.79 10.25 2.69
N PRO A 136 5.84 10.44 3.51
CA PRO A 136 5.84 10.00 4.90
C PRO A 136 4.57 10.40 5.64
N CYS A 137 4.06 9.48 6.45
CA CYS A 137 2.87 9.61 7.26
C CYS A 137 1.54 9.72 6.49
N ALA A 138 1.54 9.63 5.15
CA ALA A 138 0.31 9.64 4.37
C ALA A 138 -0.35 8.26 4.31
N LEU A 139 -1.68 8.25 4.31
CA LEU A 139 -2.51 7.07 4.06
C LEU A 139 -3.11 7.17 2.66
N SER A 140 -2.94 6.15 1.82
CA SER A 140 -3.79 5.98 0.64
C SER A 140 -4.88 4.95 0.89
N ILE A 141 -6.07 5.23 0.37
CA ILE A 141 -7.25 4.36 0.42
C ILE A 141 -7.69 4.12 -1.02
N VAL A 142 -7.57 2.88 -1.49
CA VAL A 142 -7.87 2.53 -2.87
C VAL A 142 -8.80 1.33 -2.93
N ALA A 143 -10.02 1.55 -3.42
CA ALA A 143 -10.91 0.47 -3.81
C ALA A 143 -10.37 -0.20 -5.09
N ARG A 144 -10.18 -1.51 -5.02
CA ARG A 144 -9.63 -2.33 -6.10
C ARG A 144 -10.72 -3.27 -6.61
N GLU A 145 -11.03 -3.12 -7.90
CA GLU A 145 -11.78 -4.13 -8.65
C GLU A 145 -10.84 -5.31 -8.99
N PRO A 146 -11.38 -6.51 -9.30
CA PRO A 146 -10.58 -7.67 -9.67
C PRO A 146 -9.56 -7.45 -10.80
N SER A 147 -9.85 -6.55 -11.74
CA SER A 147 -8.96 -6.20 -12.86
C SER A 147 -7.85 -5.21 -12.49
N VAL A 148 -7.91 -4.61 -11.30
CA VAL A 148 -6.93 -3.62 -10.84
C VAL A 148 -5.73 -4.33 -10.25
N THR A 149 -4.56 -4.08 -10.82
CA THR A 149 -3.26 -4.52 -10.27
C THR A 149 -2.49 -3.33 -9.73
N CYS A 150 -1.56 -3.55 -8.81
CA CYS A 150 -0.65 -2.52 -8.31
C CYS A 150 0.83 -2.93 -8.43
N ASN A 151 1.69 -1.93 -8.56
CA ASN A 151 3.14 -2.14 -8.57
C ASN A 151 3.82 -1.07 -7.73
N HIS A 152 4.93 -1.40 -7.07
CA HIS A 152 5.77 -0.44 -6.37
C HIS A 152 6.94 -0.09 -7.27
N VAL A 153 7.08 1.20 -7.59
CA VAL A 153 8.09 1.69 -8.53
C VAL A 153 9.49 1.42 -8.00
N TYR A 154 10.40 1.13 -8.93
CA TYR A 154 11.81 0.92 -8.66
C TYR A 154 12.42 2.06 -7.84
N VAL A 155 13.05 1.72 -6.71
CA VAL A 155 13.79 2.67 -5.90
C VAL A 155 15.17 2.86 -6.52
N SER A 156 15.43 4.07 -7.02
CA SER A 156 16.66 4.36 -7.75
C SER A 156 17.93 4.20 -6.90
N LYS A 157 18.93 3.51 -7.45
CA LYS A 157 20.30 3.43 -6.91
C LYS A 157 21.03 4.78 -6.86
N LEU A 158 20.47 5.83 -7.46
CA LEU A 158 20.98 7.20 -7.30
C LEU A 158 20.71 7.77 -5.89
N HIS A 159 19.76 7.19 -5.16
CA HIS A 159 19.41 7.60 -3.80
C HIS A 159 19.87 6.54 -2.81
N LEU A 160 21.18 6.47 -2.53
CA LEU A 160 21.79 5.37 -1.76
C LEU A 160 21.21 5.17 -0.34
N ASP A 161 20.70 6.23 0.27
CA ASP A 161 20.07 6.21 1.59
C ASP A 161 18.54 6.10 1.54
N ALA A 162 17.96 5.93 0.34
CA ALA A 162 16.52 5.83 0.19
C ALA A 162 15.98 4.58 0.89
N ARG A 163 14.94 4.78 1.67
CA ARG A 163 14.25 3.70 2.37
C ARG A 163 12.77 3.96 2.33
N VAL A 164 12.04 3.09 1.64
CA VAL A 164 10.58 3.11 1.61
C VAL A 164 10.07 2.07 2.58
N VAL A 165 9.19 2.45 3.50
CA VAL A 165 8.53 1.51 4.42
C VAL A 165 7.02 1.73 4.32
N ARG A 166 6.25 0.69 4.02
CA ARG A 166 4.79 0.79 3.81
C ARG A 166 4.08 -0.29 4.59
N LEU A 167 3.16 0.10 5.47
CA LEU A 167 2.17 -0.82 6.03
C LEU A 167 1.03 -0.93 5.04
N VAL A 168 0.77 -2.14 4.56
CA VAL A 168 -0.29 -2.45 3.60
C VAL A 168 -1.35 -3.29 4.30
N LEU A 169 -2.60 -2.82 4.26
CA LEU A 169 -3.77 -3.54 4.75
C LEU A 169 -4.70 -3.83 3.58
N LEU A 170 -5.16 -5.08 3.47
CA LEU A 170 -6.23 -5.45 2.56
C LEU A 170 -7.50 -5.66 3.38
N LEU A 171 -8.53 -4.89 3.04
CA LEU A 171 -9.85 -4.98 3.65
C LEU A 171 -10.84 -5.57 2.66
N ARG A 172 -11.81 -6.32 3.16
CA ARG A 172 -12.92 -6.87 2.39
C ARG A 172 -14.23 -6.63 3.12
N ASP A 173 -15.35 -6.86 2.45
CA ASP A 173 -16.65 -6.80 3.11
C ASP A 173 -16.74 -7.86 4.23
N ALA A 174 -17.38 -7.47 5.34
CA ALA A 174 -17.62 -8.30 6.52
C ALA A 174 -18.60 -9.44 6.27
#